data_AF-A0A2V8DH27-F1
#
_entry.id   AF-A0A2V8DH27-F1
#
_cell.length_a   1.000
_cell.length_b   1.000
_cell.length_c   1.000
_cell.angle_alpha   90.00
_cell.angle_beta   90.00
_cell.angle_gamma   90.00
#
_symmetry.space_group_name_H-M   'P 1'
#
loop_
_entity.id
_entity.type
_entity.pdbx_description
1 polymer ?
#
loop_
_entity_poly.entity_id
_entity_poly.type
_entity_poly.pdbx_seq_one_letter_code
_entity_poly.pdbx_strand_id
1 'polypeptide(L)'
;MLYMTTPELSSDQFGAKPAVLRCSRCGKFVDWEDAQLQIVCTCRPHLELPPVLVREATDADRLAARELIQRDFGRTKIVAFGEVMDIDQMPALVAVMQADPSGVLAYRLLGDALQIVALATDPMWQRSGVGGYLMAEAELLARRLKLRRLVVATTNDNLPALYFYQR
;
A
#
# COMPACT_ATOMS: atom_id res chain seq x y z
N MET A 1 39.18 13.12 7.83
CA MET A 1 38.11 13.52 6.89
C MET A 1 37.95 12.35 5.91
N LEU A 2 37.08 11.39 6.24
CA LEU A 2 36.84 10.19 5.42
C LEU A 2 35.48 10.39 4.74
N TYR A 3 35.50 10.53 3.42
CA TYR A 3 34.30 10.55 2.60
C TYR A 3 33.68 9.15 2.63
N MET A 4 32.54 9.00 3.29
CA MET A 4 31.67 7.84 3.08
C MET A 4 30.96 8.05 1.74
N THR A 5 31.42 7.34 0.72
CA THR A 5 30.74 7.18 -0.55
C THR A 5 29.38 6.53 -0.30
N THR A 6 28.30 7.27 -0.50
CA THR A 6 26.96 6.69 -0.68
C THR A 6 27.00 5.76 -1.90
N PRO A 7 26.62 4.47 -1.77
CA PRO A 7 26.58 3.59 -2.92
C PRO A 7 25.53 4.12 -3.92
N GLU A 8 25.93 4.27 -5.18
CA GLU A 8 25.03 4.57 -6.28
C GLU A 8 23.98 3.45 -6.39
N LEU A 9 22.77 3.74 -5.93
CA LEU A 9 21.61 2.87 -6.06
C LEU A 9 21.14 2.93 -7.52
N SER A 10 21.34 1.85 -8.29
CA SER A 10 20.91 1.79 -9.69
C SER A 10 19.38 1.89 -9.78
N SER A 11 18.90 2.73 -10.70
CA SER A 11 17.47 3.00 -10.92
C SER A 11 16.66 1.75 -11.32
N ASP A 12 17.31 0.74 -11.90
CA ASP A 12 16.67 -0.52 -12.31
C ASP A 12 16.20 -1.39 -11.13
N GLN A 13 16.73 -1.18 -9.92
CA GLN A 13 16.24 -1.89 -8.73
C GLN A 13 14.91 -1.34 -8.20
N PHE A 14 14.40 -0.23 -8.75
CA PHE A 14 13.18 0.44 -8.30
C PHE A 14 12.14 0.58 -9.41
N GLY A 15 12.19 -0.31 -10.40
CA GLY A 15 11.23 -0.37 -11.51
C GLY A 15 9.78 -0.58 -11.07
N ALA A 16 8.89 -0.58 -12.06
CA ALA A 16 7.45 -0.73 -11.86
C ALA A 16 7.14 -1.87 -10.88
N LYS A 17 6.29 -1.56 -9.92
CA LYS A 17 5.84 -2.45 -8.87
C LYS A 17 5.32 -3.77 -9.50
N PRO A 18 5.73 -4.98 -9.07
CA PRO A 18 5.25 -6.26 -9.63
C PRO A 18 3.79 -6.58 -9.24
N ALA A 19 2.99 -5.55 -8.91
CA ALA A 19 1.65 -5.72 -8.42
C ALA A 19 0.77 -6.35 -9.50
N VAL A 20 0.15 -7.46 -9.12
CA VAL A 20 -0.89 -8.09 -9.91
C VAL A 20 -2.18 -7.27 -9.77
N LEU A 21 -2.71 -6.80 -10.89
CA LEU A 21 -3.95 -6.03 -10.95
C LEU A 21 -5.13 -6.96 -11.25
N ARG A 22 -6.29 -6.70 -10.66
CA ARG A 22 -7.52 -7.44 -10.93
C ARG A 22 -8.39 -6.69 -11.93
N CYS A 23 -8.59 -7.28 -13.11
CA CYS A 23 -9.40 -6.71 -14.18
C CYS A 23 -10.82 -6.42 -13.70
N SER A 24 -11.27 -5.18 -13.84
CA SER A 24 -12.60 -4.74 -13.44
C SER A 24 -13.74 -5.32 -14.27
N ARG A 25 -13.44 -5.78 -15.48
CA ARG A 25 -14.41 -6.30 -16.45
C ARG A 25 -14.66 -7.80 -16.29
N CYS A 26 -13.60 -8.59 -16.09
CA CYS A 26 -13.69 -10.04 -16.07
C CYS A 26 -13.08 -10.70 -14.82
N GLY A 27 -12.47 -9.91 -13.92
CA GLY A 27 -11.88 -10.42 -12.67
C GLY A 27 -10.54 -11.13 -12.84
N LYS A 28 -10.03 -11.32 -14.07
CA LYS A 28 -8.72 -11.92 -14.31
C LYS A 28 -7.59 -11.07 -13.72
N PHE A 29 -6.58 -11.73 -13.22
CA PHE A 29 -5.32 -11.11 -12.83
C PHE A 29 -4.50 -10.74 -14.08
N VAL A 30 -3.94 -9.54 -14.07
CA VAL A 30 -3.12 -8.97 -15.15
C VAL A 30 -1.92 -8.27 -14.54
N ASP A 31 -0.76 -8.43 -15.16
CA ASP A 31 0.45 -7.70 -14.79
C ASP A 31 0.44 -6.30 -15.39
N TRP A 32 1.35 -5.44 -14.95
CA TRP A 32 1.41 -4.04 -15.38
C TRP A 32 1.62 -3.85 -16.88
N GLU A 33 2.40 -4.71 -17.52
CA GLU A 33 2.71 -4.64 -18.95
C GLU A 33 1.45 -4.86 -19.82
N ASP A 34 0.54 -5.71 -19.34
CA ASP A 34 -0.71 -6.05 -20.05
C ASP A 34 -1.90 -5.20 -19.61
N ALA A 35 -1.75 -4.43 -18.53
CA ALA A 35 -2.84 -3.66 -17.95
C ALA A 35 -3.18 -2.44 -18.81
N GLN A 36 -4.48 -2.23 -19.04
CA GLN A 36 -4.99 -1.03 -19.70
C GLN A 36 -5.93 -0.25 -18.79
N LEU A 37 -5.76 1.07 -18.77
CA LEU A 37 -6.66 2.00 -18.08
C LEU A 37 -7.76 2.47 -19.02
N GLN A 38 -9.00 2.50 -18.52
CA GLN A 38 -10.19 2.90 -19.28
C GLN A 38 -11.01 3.92 -18.47
N ILE A 39 -11.59 4.90 -19.16
CA ILE A 39 -12.56 5.83 -18.57
C ILE A 39 -13.92 5.15 -18.53
N VAL A 40 -14.55 5.07 -17.35
CA VAL A 40 -15.84 4.39 -17.13
C VAL A 40 -16.85 5.29 -16.40
N CYS A 41 -18.15 5.06 -16.58
CA CYS A 41 -19.18 5.78 -15.81
C CYS A 41 -19.13 5.44 -14.32
N THR A 42 -19.78 6.28 -13.51
CA THR A 42 -19.96 6.04 -12.05
C THR A 42 -20.90 4.88 -11.73
N CYS A 43 -21.49 4.28 -12.77
CA CYS A 43 -22.28 3.06 -12.73
C CYS A 43 -21.48 1.93 -12.04
N ARG A 44 -21.65 1.78 -10.72
CA ARG A 44 -21.06 0.67 -9.96
C ARG A 44 -22.07 -0.48 -9.93
N PRO A 45 -21.68 -1.70 -10.35
CA PRO A 45 -22.45 -2.87 -9.97
C PRO A 45 -22.51 -2.92 -8.44
N HIS A 46 -23.69 -3.12 -7.88
CA HIS A 46 -23.83 -3.36 -6.45
C HIS A 46 -23.24 -4.73 -6.14
N LEU A 47 -21.97 -4.78 -5.72
CA LEU A 47 -21.37 -5.97 -5.16
C LEU A 47 -21.56 -5.94 -3.65
N GLU A 48 -22.22 -6.96 -3.12
CA GLU A 48 -22.11 -7.26 -1.71
C GLU A 48 -20.70 -7.78 -1.44
N LEU A 49 -19.99 -7.09 -0.57
CA LEU A 49 -18.63 -7.42 -0.17
C LEU A 49 -18.63 -7.81 1.30
N PRO A 50 -17.76 -8.75 1.72
CA PRO A 50 -17.58 -9.03 3.14
C PRO A 50 -17.21 -7.74 3.90
N PRO A 51 -17.60 -7.63 5.18
CA PRO A 51 -17.18 -6.51 6.00
C PRO A 51 -15.66 -6.47 6.11
N VAL A 52 -15.10 -5.26 6.10
CA VAL A 52 -13.67 -5.02 6.33
C VAL A 52 -13.50 -4.51 7.75
N LEU A 53 -12.71 -5.22 8.55
CA LEU A 53 -12.26 -4.74 9.86
C LEU A 53 -10.81 -4.27 9.75
N VAL A 54 -10.53 -3.06 10.23
CA VAL A 54 -9.14 -2.56 10.31
C VAL A 54 -8.72 -2.45 11.76
N ARG A 55 -7.49 -2.85 12.04
CA ARG A 55 -6.87 -2.76 13.36
C ARG A 55 -5.35 -2.62 13.23
N GLU A 56 -4.71 -2.22 14.32
CA GLU A 56 -3.26 -2.33 14.46
C GLU A 56 -2.83 -3.80 14.33
N ALA A 57 -1.72 -4.00 13.61
CA ALA A 57 -1.14 -5.30 13.40
C ALA A 57 -0.54 -5.83 14.70
N THR A 58 -0.66 -7.15 14.90
CA THR A 58 -0.04 -7.88 15.99
C THR A 58 1.10 -8.74 15.45
N ASP A 59 1.85 -9.33 16.36
CA ASP A 59 2.90 -10.30 16.06
C ASP A 59 2.45 -11.45 15.15
N ALA A 60 1.19 -11.88 15.28
CA ALA A 60 0.60 -12.94 14.47
C ALA A 60 0.37 -12.51 13.00
N ASP A 61 0.24 -11.20 12.75
CA ASP A 61 -0.03 -10.68 11.40
C ASP A 61 1.25 -10.45 10.60
N ARG A 62 2.43 -10.43 11.24
CA ARG A 62 3.70 -10.03 10.62
C ARG A 62 4.00 -10.80 9.34
N LEU A 63 3.81 -12.12 9.35
CA LEU A 63 4.08 -12.95 8.18
C LEU A 63 3.15 -12.58 7.01
N ALA A 64 1.85 -12.50 7.26
CA ALA A 64 0.86 -12.16 6.23
C ALA A 64 1.06 -10.73 5.69
N ALA A 65 1.32 -9.77 6.57
CA ALA A 65 1.65 -8.39 6.21
C ALA A 65 2.90 -8.32 5.31
N ARG A 66 3.95 -9.05 5.68
CA ARG A 66 5.18 -9.15 4.88
C ARG A 66 4.89 -9.76 3.51
N GLU A 67 4.12 -10.84 3.45
CA GLU A 67 3.78 -11.51 2.19
C GLU A 67 2.96 -10.62 1.26
N LEU A 68 1.99 -9.87 1.79
CA LEU A 68 1.23 -8.89 1.02
C LEU A 68 2.14 -7.83 0.42
N ILE A 69 3.04 -7.24 1.23
CA ILE A 69 3.97 -6.23 0.72
C ILE A 69 5.00 -6.83 -0.24
N GLN A 70 5.50 -8.03 0.03
CA GLN A 70 6.45 -8.72 -0.84
C GLN A 70 5.82 -9.06 -2.19
N ARG A 71 4.56 -9.54 -2.22
CA ARG A 71 3.82 -9.83 -3.45
C ARG A 71 3.57 -8.55 -4.25
N ASP A 72 3.22 -7.48 -3.56
CA ASP A 72 2.78 -6.26 -4.19
C ASP A 72 3.98 -5.41 -4.63
N PHE A 73 4.99 -5.21 -3.78
CA PHE A 73 6.19 -4.40 -4.06
C PHE A 73 7.39 -5.19 -4.59
N GLY A 74 7.38 -6.52 -4.52
CA GLY A 74 8.53 -7.37 -4.86
C GLY A 74 9.64 -7.37 -3.81
N ARG A 75 9.45 -6.65 -2.69
CA ARG A 75 10.45 -6.40 -1.66
C ARG A 75 9.82 -5.89 -0.38
N THR A 76 10.55 -5.99 0.72
CA THR A 76 10.18 -5.45 2.04
C THR A 76 10.92 -4.15 2.37
N LYS A 77 12.00 -3.84 1.65
CA LYS A 77 12.71 -2.56 1.78
C LYS A 77 12.18 -1.57 0.76
N ILE A 78 11.53 -0.52 1.24
CA ILE A 78 10.95 0.54 0.41
C ILE A 78 11.89 1.73 0.39
N VAL A 79 12.09 2.34 -0.78
CA VAL A 79 12.89 3.56 -0.91
C VAL A 79 12.00 4.70 -1.32
N ALA A 80 12.03 5.78 -0.54
CA ALA A 80 11.36 7.03 -0.87
C ALA A 80 12.20 8.21 -0.36
N PHE A 81 12.25 9.30 -1.13
CA PHE A 81 13.00 10.50 -0.80
C PHE A 81 14.49 10.26 -0.44
N GLY A 82 15.11 9.25 -1.06
CA GLY A 82 16.50 8.88 -0.80
C GLY A 82 16.74 8.06 0.48
N GLU A 83 15.68 7.69 1.21
CA GLU A 83 15.78 6.87 2.42
C GLU A 83 15.30 5.44 2.17
N VAL A 84 16.04 4.46 2.71
CA VAL A 84 15.65 3.05 2.74
C VAL A 84 14.87 2.78 4.04
N MET A 85 13.69 2.21 3.90
CA MET A 85 12.75 1.91 4.97
C MET A 85 12.45 0.41 4.98
N ASP A 86 12.70 -0.26 6.10
CA ASP A 86 12.40 -1.68 6.28
C ASP A 86 11.04 -1.85 6.97
N ILE A 87 10.06 -2.41 6.27
CA ILE A 87 8.70 -2.60 6.81
C ILE A 87 8.66 -3.51 8.04
N ASP A 88 9.64 -4.42 8.20
CA ASP A 88 9.66 -5.35 9.34
C ASP A 88 9.93 -4.62 10.66
N GLN A 89 10.45 -3.40 10.58
CA GLN A 89 10.75 -2.52 11.72
C GLN A 89 9.68 -1.45 11.93
N MET A 90 8.56 -1.54 11.22
CA MET A 90 7.52 -0.53 11.21
C MET A 90 6.21 -1.04 11.80
N PRO A 91 5.47 -0.20 12.53
CA PRO A 91 4.10 -0.51 12.85
C PRO A 91 3.25 -0.59 11.58
N ALA A 92 2.21 -1.39 11.64
CA ALA A 92 1.29 -1.58 10.52
C ALA A 92 -0.16 -1.60 11.00
N LEU A 93 -1.06 -1.23 10.09
CA LEU A 93 -2.48 -1.52 10.16
C LEU A 93 -2.76 -2.69 9.22
N VAL A 94 -3.64 -3.60 9.64
CA VAL A 94 -4.12 -4.71 8.79
C VAL A 94 -5.62 -4.58 8.59
N ALA A 95 -6.05 -4.81 7.35
CA ALA A 95 -7.44 -4.97 7.00
C ALA A 95 -7.74 -6.46 6.92
N VAL A 96 -8.72 -6.93 7.66
CA VAL A 96 -9.12 -8.32 7.75
C VAL A 96 -10.46 -8.49 7.04
N MET A 97 -10.52 -9.44 6.11
CA MET A 97 -11.77 -9.91 5.49
C MET A 97 -11.82 -11.43 5.63
N GLN A 98 -12.99 -11.98 5.97
CA GLN A 98 -13.18 -13.42 6.14
C GLN A 98 -12.13 -14.09 7.07
N ALA A 99 -11.71 -13.36 8.11
CA ALA A 99 -10.66 -13.74 9.08
C ALA A 99 -9.20 -13.64 8.61
N ASP A 100 -8.93 -13.35 7.33
CA ASP A 100 -7.58 -13.25 6.80
C ASP A 100 -7.15 -11.80 6.52
N PRO A 101 -5.89 -11.43 6.83
CA PRO A 101 -5.30 -10.17 6.37
C PRO A 101 -5.39 -10.04 4.85
N SER A 102 -6.22 -9.11 4.41
CA SER A 102 -6.56 -8.83 3.01
C SER A 102 -5.92 -7.53 2.51
N GLY A 103 -5.32 -6.75 3.41
CA GLY A 103 -4.51 -5.59 3.10
C GLY A 103 -3.71 -5.14 4.30
N VAL A 104 -2.66 -4.35 4.03
CA VAL A 104 -1.74 -3.84 5.04
C VAL A 104 -1.29 -2.42 4.69
N LEU A 105 -1.18 -1.58 5.71
CA LEU A 105 -0.58 -0.26 5.64
C LEU A 105 0.55 -0.19 6.67
N ALA A 106 1.80 -0.22 6.20
CA ALA A 106 2.98 0.01 7.03
C ALA A 106 3.27 1.51 7.10
N TYR A 107 3.55 2.03 8.29
CA TYR A 107 3.76 3.46 8.50
C TYR A 107 4.90 3.75 9.48
N ARG A 108 5.38 4.99 9.45
CA ARG A 108 6.27 5.53 10.48
C ARG A 108 5.80 6.92 10.90
N LEU A 109 6.24 7.37 12.06
CA LEU A 109 6.05 8.74 12.51
C LEU A 109 7.23 9.60 12.08
N LEU A 110 6.97 10.73 11.44
CA LEU A 110 7.99 11.67 10.97
C LEU A 110 7.60 13.10 11.33
N GLY A 111 8.16 13.61 12.43
CA GLY A 111 7.82 14.94 12.95
C GLY A 111 6.34 15.05 13.28
N ASP A 112 5.62 15.90 12.54
CA ASP A 112 4.18 16.14 12.69
C ASP A 112 3.30 15.30 11.76
N ALA A 113 3.88 14.27 11.11
CA ALA A 113 3.21 13.48 10.08
C ALA A 113 3.21 11.97 10.40
N LEU A 114 2.14 11.29 9.97
CA LEU A 114 2.14 9.84 9.75
C LEU A 114 2.56 9.59 8.30
N GLN A 115 3.73 9.01 8.10
CA GLN A 115 4.19 8.63 6.77
C GLN A 115 3.74 7.21 6.46
N ILE A 116 2.95 7.07 5.41
CA ILE A 116 2.63 5.78 4.81
C ILE A 116 3.84 5.33 4.01
N VAL A 117 4.44 4.22 4.44
CA VAL A 117 5.64 3.65 3.82
C VAL A 117 5.26 2.62 2.78
N ALA A 118 4.27 1.78 3.06
CA ALA A 118 3.71 0.84 2.11
C ALA A 118 2.21 0.70 2.33
N LEU A 119 1.46 0.63 1.23
CA LEU A 119 0.07 0.22 1.22
C LEU A 119 -0.06 -0.91 0.20
N ALA A 120 -0.49 -2.08 0.67
CA ALA A 120 -0.70 -3.26 -0.13
C ALA A 120 -2.08 -3.86 0.13
N THR A 121 -2.66 -4.48 -0.88
CA THR A 121 -3.95 -5.15 -0.81
C THR A 121 -3.85 -6.43 -1.61
N ASP A 122 -4.43 -7.52 -1.11
CA ASP A 122 -4.52 -8.75 -1.88
C ASP A 122 -5.25 -8.46 -3.22
N PRO A 123 -4.70 -8.87 -4.37
CA PRO A 123 -5.32 -8.66 -5.67
C PRO A 123 -6.78 -9.08 -5.75
N MET A 124 -7.18 -10.15 -5.05
CA MET A 124 -8.57 -10.61 -4.99
C MET A 124 -9.52 -9.54 -4.45
N TRP A 125 -9.05 -8.78 -3.46
CA TRP A 125 -9.81 -7.76 -2.75
C TRP A 125 -9.59 -6.34 -3.30
N GLN A 126 -8.94 -6.19 -4.45
CA GLN A 126 -8.89 -4.89 -5.12
C GLN A 126 -10.30 -4.38 -5.44
N ARG A 127 -10.51 -3.07 -5.24
CA ARG A 127 -11.80 -2.38 -5.41
C ARG A 127 -12.90 -2.81 -4.42
N SER A 128 -12.56 -3.53 -3.35
CA SER A 128 -13.50 -3.90 -2.27
C SER A 128 -13.61 -2.86 -1.15
N GLY A 129 -12.80 -1.80 -1.19
CA GLY A 129 -12.74 -0.79 -0.13
C GLY A 129 -11.61 -1.00 0.88
N VAL A 130 -10.91 -2.15 0.89
CA VAL A 130 -9.78 -2.44 1.80
C VAL A 130 -8.78 -1.28 1.93
N GLY A 131 -8.25 -0.78 0.82
CA GLY A 131 -7.32 0.35 0.85
C GLY A 131 -7.93 1.62 1.45
N GLY A 132 -9.20 1.90 1.15
CA GLY A 132 -9.92 3.06 1.71
C GLY A 132 -10.13 2.96 3.22
N TYR A 133 -10.48 1.77 3.73
CA TYR A 133 -10.60 1.54 5.17
C TYR A 133 -9.24 1.64 5.89
N LEU A 134 -8.15 1.14 5.28
CA LEU A 134 -6.80 1.30 5.82
C LEU A 134 -6.40 2.78 5.93
N MET A 135 -6.69 3.57 4.90
CA MET A 135 -6.45 5.02 4.91
C MET A 135 -7.27 5.72 5.99
N ALA A 136 -8.56 5.39 6.10
CA ALA A 136 -9.44 5.98 7.12
C ALA A 136 -8.93 5.68 8.54
N GLU A 137 -8.48 4.44 8.81
CA GLU A 137 -7.91 4.11 10.12
C GLU A 137 -6.56 4.81 10.36
N ALA A 138 -5.73 4.96 9.33
CA ALA A 138 -4.49 5.74 9.43
C ALA A 138 -4.77 7.22 9.75
N GLU A 139 -5.82 7.81 9.18
CA GLU A 139 -6.28 9.16 9.52
C GLU A 139 -6.74 9.27 10.97
N LEU A 140 -7.56 8.32 11.44
CA LEU A 140 -8.01 8.26 12.83
C LEU A 140 -6.82 8.12 13.78
N LEU A 141 -5.88 7.24 13.48
CA LEU A 141 -4.65 7.06 14.23
C LEU A 141 -3.83 8.36 14.27
N ALA A 142 -3.61 9.01 13.13
CA ALA A 142 -2.89 10.27 13.08
C ALA A 142 -3.55 11.36 13.94
N ARG A 143 -4.89 11.45 13.91
CA ARG A 143 -5.66 12.36 14.77
C ARG A 143 -5.51 12.01 16.26
N ARG A 144 -5.59 10.73 16.64
CA ARG A 144 -5.35 10.26 18.02
C ARG A 144 -3.96 10.67 18.51
N LEU A 145 -2.97 10.59 17.64
CA LEU A 145 -1.58 10.99 17.89
C LEU A 145 -1.32 12.50 17.75
N LYS A 146 -2.35 13.31 17.46
CA LYS A 146 -2.27 14.78 17.26
C LYS A 146 -1.29 15.20 16.14
N LEU A 147 -1.15 14.38 15.11
CA LEU A 147 -0.38 14.68 13.91
C LEU A 147 -1.19 15.58 12.97
N ARG A 148 -0.50 16.42 12.20
CA ARG A 148 -1.14 17.44 11.34
C ARG A 148 -1.45 16.94 9.93
N ARG A 149 -0.79 15.87 9.49
CA ARG A 149 -0.88 15.40 8.11
C ARG A 149 -0.54 13.92 7.97
N LEU A 150 -1.05 13.32 6.90
CA LEU A 150 -0.54 12.07 6.36
C LEU A 150 0.33 12.41 5.15
N VAL A 151 1.42 11.68 4.98
CA VAL A 151 2.30 11.82 3.82
C VAL A 151 2.55 10.45 3.20
N VAL A 152 2.54 10.38 1.87
CA VAL A 152 2.80 9.16 1.12
C VAL A 152 3.64 9.50 -0.11
N ALA A 153 4.49 8.57 -0.51
CA ALA A 153 5.21 8.63 -1.77
C ALA A 153 4.71 7.51 -2.69
N THR A 154 4.59 7.82 -3.97
CA THR A 154 4.32 6.82 -5.01
C THR A 154 5.09 7.20 -6.26
N THR A 155 5.43 6.22 -7.09
CA THR A 155 6.13 6.45 -8.35
C THR A 155 5.16 7.00 -9.40
N ASN A 156 5.67 7.83 -10.33
CA ASN A 156 4.82 8.53 -11.31
C ASN A 156 4.11 7.59 -12.31
N ASP A 157 4.63 6.37 -12.48
CA ASP A 157 4.08 5.30 -13.30
C ASP A 157 2.96 4.52 -12.59
N ASN A 158 2.79 4.69 -11.27
CA ASN A 158 1.76 3.99 -10.50
C ASN A 158 0.40 4.71 -10.58
N LEU A 159 -0.17 4.80 -11.78
CA LEU A 159 -1.40 5.51 -12.06
C LEU A 159 -2.62 5.08 -11.20
N PRO A 160 -2.87 3.78 -10.90
CA PRO A 160 -3.92 3.37 -9.98
C PRO A 160 -3.71 3.88 -8.55
N ALA A 161 -2.47 3.89 -8.04
CA ALA A 161 -2.18 4.44 -6.72
C ALA A 161 -2.33 5.98 -6.71
N LEU A 162 -1.86 6.67 -7.74
CA LEU A 162 -2.05 8.12 -7.90
C LEU A 162 -3.54 8.48 -7.90
N TYR A 163 -4.34 7.77 -8.70
CA TYR A 163 -5.80 7.94 -8.72
C TYR A 163 -6.42 7.65 -7.35
N PHE A 164 -5.98 6.59 -6.67
CA PHE A 164 -6.47 6.23 -5.35
C PHE A 164 -6.20 7.32 -4.31
N TYR A 165 -4.98 7.88 -4.25
CA TYR A 165 -4.61 8.89 -3.27
C TYR A 165 -5.15 10.30 -3.56
N GLN A 166 -5.54 10.58 -4.81
CA GLN A 166 -6.07 11.89 -5.23
C GLN A 166 -7.60 11.98 -5.16
N ARG A 167 -8.28 10.91 -4.72
CA ARG A 167 -9.72 10.84 -4.55
C ARG A 167 -10.16 11.13 -3.13
#